data_AF-A0A402BD45-F1
#
_entry.id   AF-A0A402BD45-F1
#
_cell.length_a   1.000
_cell.length_b   1.000
_cell.length_c   1.000
_cell.angle_alpha   90.00
_cell.angle_beta   90.00
_cell.angle_gamma   90.00
#
_symmetry.space_group_name_H-M   'P 1'
#
loop_
_entity.id
_entity.type
_entity.pdbx_description
1 polymer ?
#
loop_
_entity_poly.entity_id
_entity_poly.type
_entity_poly.pdbx_seq_one_letter_code
_entity_poly.pdbx_strand_id
1 'polypeptide(L)'
;MSTFEVDSKGAKFDISLSLDAIDLETDAFVIELQPDNKPALAIEAHNIANILYTSGSTGIPKGVMLEQRGIARLTKSADYVRFDRDQKFLFMAPLAFGASTLEIWPALLNGAQLVICPVFQPSLDELHTILRDYNVSTIWLTAGLFHQMADRYLQDLPALKQIMAGGDILSLPSTLSLFN
;
A
#
# COMPACT_ATOMS: atom_id res chain seq x y z
N MET A 1 9.29 -12.23 -21.76
CA MET A 1 10.51 -12.29 -20.94
C MET A 1 10.98 -10.86 -20.84
N SER A 2 10.65 -10.18 -19.74
CA SER A 2 10.87 -8.75 -19.55
C SER A 2 12.04 -8.54 -18.60
N THR A 3 13.01 -7.77 -19.03
CA THR A 3 14.20 -7.35 -18.27
C THR A 3 13.88 -6.10 -17.46
N PHE A 4 14.33 -6.08 -16.20
CA PHE A 4 14.27 -4.91 -15.32
C PHE A 4 15.60 -4.16 -15.45
N GLU A 5 15.54 -2.86 -15.75
CA GLU A 5 16.68 -1.94 -15.57
C GLU A 5 16.29 -0.87 -14.56
N VAL A 6 17.14 -0.71 -13.53
CA VAL A 6 16.99 0.31 -12.48
C VAL A 6 18.04 1.38 -12.75
N ASP A 7 17.61 2.57 -13.18
CA ASP A 7 18.46 3.78 -13.23
C ASP A 7 18.46 4.46 -11.84
N SER A 8 19.65 4.86 -11.42
CA SER A 8 19.99 5.75 -10.30
C SER A 8 19.20 7.06 -10.15
N LYS A 9 18.30 7.43 -11.08
CA LYS A 9 17.56 8.71 -11.08
C LYS A 9 16.04 8.64 -10.90
N GLY A 10 15.49 7.47 -10.59
CA GLY A 10 14.07 7.29 -10.32
C GLY A 10 13.50 6.18 -11.19
N ALA A 11 12.74 5.29 -10.57
CA ALA A 11 12.18 4.12 -11.25
C ALA A 11 11.22 4.56 -12.36
N LYS A 12 11.57 4.30 -13.62
CA LYS A 12 10.60 4.26 -14.71
C LYS A 12 9.86 2.92 -14.64
N PHE A 13 8.57 2.97 -14.35
CA PHE A 13 7.68 1.81 -14.40
C PHE A 13 7.27 1.58 -15.86
N ASP A 14 7.87 0.60 -16.53
CA ASP A 14 7.42 0.16 -17.85
C ASP A 14 6.32 -0.90 -17.67
N ILE A 15 5.08 -0.44 -17.52
CA ILE A 15 3.90 -1.30 -17.54
C ILE A 15 3.51 -1.50 -19.00
N SER A 16 3.95 -2.61 -19.61
CA SER A 16 3.48 -3.01 -20.95
C SER A 16 2.03 -3.53 -20.89
N LEU A 17 1.12 -2.60 -20.68
CA LEU A 17 -0.30 -2.69 -20.95
C LEU A 17 -0.61 -1.46 -21.82
N SER A 18 -1.48 -1.59 -22.82
CA SER A 18 -1.99 -0.44 -23.58
C SER A 18 -2.93 0.39 -22.68
N LEU A 19 -2.35 1.00 -21.66
CA LEU A 19 -2.99 1.95 -20.76
C LEU A 19 -2.51 3.33 -21.16
N ASP A 20 -3.45 4.26 -21.27
CA ASP A 20 -3.11 5.67 -21.33
C ASP A 20 -2.53 6.06 -19.95
N ALA A 21 -1.20 6.12 -19.88
CA ALA A 21 -0.51 6.60 -18.69
C ALA A 21 -0.52 8.14 -18.71
N ILE A 22 -0.99 8.74 -17.62
CA ILE A 22 -0.91 10.18 -17.41
C ILE A 22 0.24 10.43 -16.44
N ASP A 23 1.26 11.15 -16.90
CA ASP A 23 2.35 11.63 -16.07
C ASP A 23 2.02 13.05 -15.59
N LEU A 24 1.92 13.22 -14.27
CA LEU A 24 1.46 14.48 -13.68
C LEU A 24 2.40 15.65 -13.96
N GLU A 25 3.68 15.39 -14.26
CA GLU A 25 4.66 16.43 -14.59
C GLU A 25 4.61 16.77 -16.08
N THR A 26 4.69 15.77 -16.96
CA THR A 26 4.74 16.02 -18.41
C THR A 26 3.39 16.35 -19.02
N ASP A 27 2.30 15.88 -18.42
CA ASP A 27 0.93 16.10 -18.91
C ASP A 27 0.20 17.23 -18.16
N ALA A 28 0.90 17.98 -17.31
CA ALA A 28 0.32 19.06 -16.50
C ALA A 28 -0.56 20.02 -17.33
N PHE A 29 -0.08 20.42 -18.51
CA PHE A 29 -0.83 21.29 -19.42
C PHE A 29 -2.13 20.63 -19.94
N VAL A 30 -2.09 19.34 -20.27
CA VAL A 30 -3.27 18.60 -20.75
C VAL A 30 -4.28 18.40 -19.62
N ILE A 31 -3.79 18.19 -18.39
CA ILE A 31 -4.60 18.07 -17.18
C ILE A 31 -5.31 19.40 -16.86
N GLU A 32 -4.60 20.53 -16.94
CA GLU A 32 -5.18 21.86 -16.72
C GLU A 32 -6.31 22.21 -17.71
N LEU A 33 -6.30 21.61 -18.90
CA LEU A 33 -7.36 21.77 -19.89
C LEU A 33 -8.59 20.88 -19.62
N GLN A 34 -8.48 19.90 -18.72
CA GLN A 34 -9.62 19.07 -18.36
C GLN A 34 -10.60 19.83 -17.46
N PRO A 35 -11.90 19.48 -17.49
CA PRO A 35 -12.85 20.00 -16.52
C PRO A 35 -12.39 19.69 -15.08
N ASP A 36 -12.43 20.70 -14.21
CA ASP A 36 -12.16 20.56 -12.77
C ASP A 36 -13.37 20.02 -11.99
N ASN A 37 -14.47 19.74 -12.69
CA ASN A 37 -15.67 19.21 -12.10
C ASN A 37 -15.55 17.71 -11.85
N LYS A 38 -16.23 17.25 -10.79
CA LYS A 38 -16.34 15.82 -10.51
C LYS A 38 -17.05 15.14 -11.70
N PRO A 39 -16.55 14.00 -12.20
CA PRO A 39 -17.26 13.22 -13.22
C PRO A 39 -18.69 12.93 -12.76
N ALA A 40 -19.66 13.03 -13.68
CA ALA A 40 -21.07 12.75 -13.42
C ALA A 40 -21.33 11.23 -13.30
N LEU A 41 -20.69 10.60 -12.31
CA LEU A 41 -20.87 9.20 -11.97
C LEU A 41 -21.80 9.07 -10.77
N ALA A 42 -22.92 8.37 -10.95
CA ALA A 42 -23.82 7.99 -9.87
C ALA A 42 -23.22 6.80 -9.11
N ILE A 43 -22.33 7.09 -8.15
CA ILE A 43 -21.75 6.09 -7.24
C ILE A 43 -22.35 6.26 -5.85
N GLU A 44 -22.88 5.16 -5.32
CA GLU A 44 -23.45 5.04 -3.99
C GLU A 44 -22.54 4.25 -3.05
N ALA A 45 -22.73 4.48 -1.74
CA ALA A 45 -21.93 3.88 -0.67
C ALA A 45 -21.94 2.33 -0.69
N HIS A 46 -22.99 1.71 -1.23
CA HIS A 46 -23.16 0.27 -1.29
C HIS A 46 -22.70 -0.35 -2.63
N ASN A 47 -22.21 0.45 -3.59
CA ASN A 47 -21.66 -0.11 -4.82
C ASN A 47 -20.37 -0.88 -4.52
N ILE A 48 -20.09 -1.90 -5.33
CA ILE A 48 -18.87 -2.70 -5.19
C ILE A 48 -17.66 -1.90 -5.67
N ALA A 49 -16.63 -1.85 -4.83
CA ALA A 49 -15.34 -1.22 -5.10
C ALA A 49 -14.27 -2.23 -5.50
N ASN A 50 -14.29 -3.44 -4.92
CA ASN A 50 -13.31 -4.51 -5.21
C ASN A 50 -13.94 -5.89 -5.02
N ILE A 51 -13.46 -6.90 -5.76
CA ILE A 51 -13.77 -8.31 -5.57
C ILE A 51 -12.46 -9.08 -5.37
N LEU A 52 -12.28 -9.66 -4.18
CA LEU A 52 -11.10 -10.45 -3.83
C LEU A 52 -11.44 -11.94 -3.81
N TYR A 53 -10.69 -12.76 -4.55
CA TYR A 53 -10.90 -14.21 -4.56
C TYR A 53 -10.04 -14.90 -3.50
N THR A 54 -10.66 -15.78 -2.73
CA THR A 54 -10.00 -16.58 -1.68
C THR A 54 -10.20 -18.07 -1.94
N SER A 55 -9.30 -18.93 -1.45
CA SER A 55 -9.24 -20.35 -1.83
C SER A 55 -10.49 -21.18 -1.54
N GLY A 56 -11.33 -20.77 -0.58
CA GLY A 56 -12.60 -21.42 -0.26
C GLY A 56 -12.43 -22.81 0.37
N SER A 57 -13.22 -23.13 1.40
CA SER A 57 -13.15 -24.44 2.08
C SER A 57 -13.54 -25.64 1.22
N THR A 58 -14.19 -25.41 0.08
CA THR A 58 -14.66 -26.43 -0.86
C THR A 58 -13.72 -26.61 -2.06
N GLY A 59 -12.57 -25.92 -2.08
CA GLY A 59 -11.63 -25.90 -3.22
C GLY A 59 -12.09 -25.03 -4.41
N ILE A 60 -13.28 -24.44 -4.33
CA ILE A 60 -13.77 -23.47 -5.31
C ILE A 60 -13.55 -22.06 -4.73
N PRO A 61 -12.83 -21.18 -5.44
CA PRO A 61 -12.58 -19.83 -4.95
C PRO A 61 -13.88 -19.05 -4.69
N LYS A 62 -13.93 -18.34 -3.57
CA LYS A 62 -15.05 -17.48 -3.20
C LYS A 62 -14.67 -16.01 -3.39
N GLY A 63 -15.49 -15.27 -4.13
CA GLY A 63 -15.36 -13.83 -4.30
C GLY A 63 -15.91 -13.08 -3.10
N VAL A 64 -15.06 -12.30 -2.44
CA VAL A 64 -15.43 -11.36 -1.39
C VAL A 64 -15.69 -10.02 -2.06
N MET A 65 -16.94 -9.56 -2.03
CA MET A 65 -17.33 -8.25 -2.57
C MET A 65 -17.14 -7.18 -1.50
N LEU A 66 -16.25 -6.23 -1.74
CA LEU A 66 -16.04 -5.07 -0.88
C LEU A 66 -16.81 -3.87 -1.43
N GLU A 67 -17.71 -3.32 -0.62
CA GLU A 67 -18.46 -2.11 -0.95
C GLU A 67 -17.61 -0.84 -0.69
N GLN A 68 -17.91 0.24 -1.42
CA GLN A 68 -17.27 1.56 -1.26
C GLN A 68 -17.23 2.03 0.20
N ARG A 69 -18.35 1.89 0.94
CA ARG A 69 -18.43 2.28 2.35
C ARG A 69 -17.49 1.50 3.27
N GLY A 70 -17.14 0.26 2.92
CA GLY A 70 -16.21 -0.55 3.71
C GLY A 70 -14.81 0.05 3.68
N ILE A 71 -14.36 0.45 2.49
CA ILE A 71 -13.08 1.14 2.29
C ILE A 71 -13.11 2.51 2.97
N ALA A 72 -14.18 3.28 2.79
CA ALA A 72 -14.32 4.58 3.46
C ALA A 72 -14.26 4.44 4.98
N ARG A 73 -14.96 3.48 5.57
CA ARG A 73 -14.94 3.23 7.03
C ARG A 73 -13.56 2.80 7.53
N LEU A 74 -12.84 1.99 6.76
CA LEU A 74 -11.47 1.58 7.12
C LEU A 74 -10.52 2.78 7.15
N THR A 75 -10.68 3.73 6.22
CA THR A 75 -9.64 4.72 5.91
C THR A 75 -9.95 6.14 6.37
N LYS A 76 -11.20 6.44 6.73
CA LYS A 76 -11.65 7.78 7.16
C LYS A 76 -11.87 7.83 8.66
N SER A 77 -11.29 8.85 9.30
CA SER A 77 -11.42 9.10 10.73
C SER A 77 -11.03 7.88 11.58
N ALA A 78 -9.99 7.15 11.15
CA ALA A 78 -9.45 6.04 11.90
C ALA A 78 -8.76 6.52 13.18
N ASP A 79 -8.98 5.80 14.28
CA ASP A 79 -8.35 6.02 15.59
C ASP A 79 -7.19 5.05 15.86
N TYR A 80 -7.01 4.04 15.01
CA TYR A 80 -6.00 3.00 15.17
C TYR A 80 -4.66 3.31 14.49
N VAL A 81 -4.66 4.13 13.42
CA VAL A 81 -3.48 4.62 12.69
C VAL A 81 -3.78 6.01 12.13
N ARG A 82 -2.73 6.81 11.94
CA ARG A 82 -2.82 8.18 11.42
C ARG A 82 -2.82 8.12 9.89
N PHE A 83 -3.87 8.66 9.27
CA PHE A 83 -4.01 8.74 7.81
C PHE A 83 -4.10 10.20 7.41
N ASP A 84 -2.96 10.81 7.08
CA ASP A 84 -2.92 12.20 6.59
C ASP A 84 -1.75 12.45 5.64
N ARG A 85 -1.67 13.68 5.13
CA ARG A 85 -0.69 14.12 4.13
C ARG A 85 0.77 14.00 4.54
N ASP A 86 1.05 13.86 5.83
CA ASP A 86 2.42 13.73 6.32
C ASP A 86 2.90 12.27 6.25
N GLN A 87 2.01 11.33 5.93
CA GLN A 87 2.36 9.92 5.85
C GLN A 87 2.86 9.50 4.46
N LYS A 88 3.77 8.52 4.45
CA LYS A 88 4.19 7.76 3.29
C LYS A 88 3.94 6.27 3.52
N PHE A 89 2.95 5.74 2.82
CA PHE A 89 2.57 4.33 2.88
C PHE A 89 3.38 3.51 1.89
N LEU A 90 3.85 2.32 2.29
CA LEU A 90 4.36 1.34 1.34
C LEU A 90 3.23 0.46 0.81
N PHE A 91 3.13 0.34 -0.51
CA PHE A 91 2.35 -0.69 -1.19
C PHE A 91 3.26 -1.82 -1.65
N MET A 92 3.11 -2.99 -1.03
CA MET A 92 3.92 -4.19 -1.27
C MET A 92 3.06 -5.46 -1.33
N ALA A 93 1.90 -5.48 -0.67
CA ALA A 93 1.01 -6.62 -0.68
C ALA A 93 0.56 -6.95 -2.11
N PRO A 94 0.41 -8.25 -2.45
CA PRO A 94 -0.21 -8.63 -3.71
C PRO A 94 -1.59 -7.97 -3.85
N LEU A 95 -1.88 -7.39 -5.01
CA LEU A 95 -3.15 -6.68 -5.24
C LEU A 95 -4.39 -7.56 -4.97
N ALA A 96 -4.26 -8.87 -5.22
CA ALA A 96 -5.28 -9.88 -4.97
C ALA A 96 -5.55 -10.19 -3.49
N PHE A 97 -4.75 -9.65 -2.56
CA PHE A 97 -4.94 -9.84 -1.11
C PHE A 97 -5.59 -8.63 -0.46
N GLY A 98 -6.38 -8.85 0.59
CA GLY A 98 -7.08 -7.77 1.31
C GLY A 98 -6.16 -6.71 1.92
N ALA A 99 -4.91 -7.05 2.23
CA ALA A 99 -3.90 -6.10 2.72
C ALA A 99 -3.64 -4.95 1.75
N SER A 100 -3.76 -5.17 0.42
CA SER A 100 -3.61 -4.11 -0.59
C SER A 100 -4.60 -2.97 -0.36
N THR A 101 -5.79 -3.25 0.17
CA THR A 101 -6.80 -2.24 0.48
C THR A 101 -6.34 -1.31 1.61
N LEU A 102 -5.62 -1.85 2.61
CA LEU A 102 -5.07 -1.08 3.72
C LEU A 102 -3.78 -0.35 3.35
N GLU A 103 -3.07 -0.78 2.31
CA GLU A 103 -1.87 -0.09 1.82
C GLU A 103 -2.21 1.05 0.85
N ILE A 104 -3.15 0.84 -0.07
CA ILE A 104 -3.48 1.81 -1.14
C ILE A 104 -4.40 2.93 -0.64
N TRP A 105 -5.56 2.57 -0.11
CA TRP A 105 -6.65 3.53 0.07
C TRP A 105 -6.42 4.55 1.18
N PRO A 106 -5.79 4.23 2.33
CA PRO A 106 -5.49 5.25 3.33
C PRO A 106 -4.64 6.39 2.77
N ALA A 107 -3.68 6.10 1.89
CA ALA A 107 -2.86 7.12 1.28
C ALA A 107 -3.66 7.99 0.32
N LEU A 108 -4.27 7.37 -0.69
CA LEU A 108 -4.96 8.09 -1.77
C LEU A 108 -6.18 8.88 -1.27
N LEU A 109 -6.91 8.34 -0.30
CA LEU A 109 -8.11 9.01 0.20
C LEU A 109 -7.79 10.13 1.19
N ASN A 110 -6.62 10.13 1.85
CA ASN A 110 -6.28 11.12 2.88
C ASN A 110 -5.14 12.08 2.49
N GLY A 111 -4.74 12.07 1.22
CA GLY A 111 -3.71 12.97 0.68
C GLY A 111 -2.29 12.59 1.09
N ALA A 112 -2.08 11.37 1.56
CA ALA A 112 -0.75 10.83 1.86
C ALA A 112 -0.06 10.36 0.57
N GLN A 113 1.24 10.10 0.67
CA GLN A 113 2.00 9.53 -0.44
C GLN A 113 1.91 7.99 -0.42
N LEU A 114 1.75 7.38 -1.59
CA LEU A 114 1.85 5.93 -1.79
C LEU A 114 3.17 5.60 -2.49
N VAL A 115 4.06 4.90 -1.80
CA VAL A 115 5.31 4.35 -2.35
C VAL A 115 5.01 2.96 -2.88
N ILE A 116 5.09 2.77 -4.20
CA ILE A 116 4.90 1.47 -4.84
C ILE A 116 6.20 0.69 -4.72
N CYS A 117 6.18 -0.48 -4.09
CA CYS A 117 7.34 -1.34 -3.97
C CYS A 117 7.82 -1.75 -5.37
N PRO A 118 9.08 -1.46 -5.74
CA PRO A 118 9.59 -1.70 -7.10
C PRO A 118 9.87 -3.19 -7.36
N VAL A 119 9.91 -4.01 -6.32
CA VAL A 119 10.25 -5.44 -6.38
C VAL A 119 9.07 -6.27 -5.87
N PHE A 120 8.77 -7.36 -6.57
CA PHE A 120 7.82 -8.37 -6.10
C PHE A 120 8.48 -9.24 -5.03
N GLN A 121 7.90 -9.28 -3.83
CA GLN A 121 8.41 -10.06 -2.68
C GLN A 121 9.88 -9.74 -2.32
N PRO A 122 10.17 -8.51 -1.87
CA PRO A 122 11.53 -8.14 -1.48
C PRO A 122 12.04 -9.00 -0.34
N SER A 123 13.34 -9.28 -0.34
CA SER A 123 14.06 -9.77 0.83
C SER A 123 14.02 -8.75 1.98
N LEU A 124 14.39 -9.17 3.19
CA LEU A 124 14.44 -8.25 4.34
C LEU A 124 15.39 -7.06 4.11
N ASP A 125 16.54 -7.31 3.49
CA ASP A 125 17.58 -6.30 3.25
C ASP A 125 17.12 -5.30 2.17
N GLU A 126 16.42 -5.78 1.14
CA GLU A 126 15.77 -4.94 0.13
C GLU A 126 14.64 -4.13 0.73
N LEU A 127 13.77 -4.75 1.54
CA LEU A 127 12.68 -4.06 2.22
C LEU A 127 13.24 -2.95 3.11
N HIS A 128 14.25 -3.24 3.94
CA HIS A 128 14.94 -2.25 4.76
C HIS A 128 15.47 -1.07 3.92
N THR A 129 16.14 -1.37 2.81
CA THR A 129 16.68 -0.37 1.88
C THR A 129 15.57 0.50 1.29
N ILE A 130 14.47 -0.11 0.83
CA ILE A 130 13.31 0.60 0.28
C ILE A 130 12.69 1.51 1.35
N LEU A 131 12.46 1.01 2.57
CA LEU A 131 11.85 1.80 3.64
C LEU A 131 12.70 3.03 3.99
N ARG A 132 14.02 2.86 4.04
CA ARG A 132 14.97 3.94 4.32
C ARG A 132 15.03 4.94 3.16
N ASP A 133 15.29 4.48 1.95
CA ASP A 133 15.59 5.34 0.81
C ASP A 133 14.36 6.18 0.39
N TYR A 134 13.15 5.61 0.51
CA TYR A 134 11.90 6.33 0.24
C TYR A 134 11.32 7.06 1.45
N ASN A 135 11.97 6.98 2.62
CA ASN A 135 11.52 7.55 3.88
C ASN A 135 10.06 7.15 4.22
N VAL A 136 9.76 5.85 4.11
CA VAL A 136 8.44 5.31 4.41
C VAL A 136 8.11 5.53 5.89
N SER A 137 6.91 6.03 6.18
CA SER A 137 6.48 6.33 7.56
C SER A 137 5.49 5.32 8.12
N THR A 138 4.75 4.63 7.25
CA THR A 138 3.68 3.71 7.65
C THR A 138 3.71 2.43 6.83
N ILE A 139 3.72 1.28 7.50
CA ILE A 139 3.71 -0.04 6.85
C ILE A 139 2.70 -1.00 7.48
N TRP A 140 2.26 -1.97 6.67
CA TRP A 140 1.60 -3.18 7.15
C TRP A 140 2.49 -4.39 6.87
N LEU A 141 2.61 -5.31 7.84
CA LEU A 141 3.40 -6.53 7.72
C LEU A 141 2.57 -7.75 8.14
N THR A 142 2.82 -8.90 7.51
CA THR A 142 2.39 -10.16 8.10
C THR A 142 3.12 -10.39 9.42
N ALA A 143 2.51 -11.10 10.37
CA ALA A 143 3.10 -11.34 11.69
C ALA A 143 4.53 -11.91 11.59
N GLY A 144 4.76 -12.89 10.72
CA GLY A 144 6.09 -13.47 10.51
C GLY A 144 7.12 -12.52 9.89
N LEU A 145 6.69 -11.60 9.03
CA LEU A 145 7.58 -10.56 8.47
C LEU A 145 7.88 -9.47 9.51
N PHE A 146 6.89 -9.10 10.32
CA PHE A 146 7.07 -8.19 11.44
C PHE A 146 8.14 -8.70 12.42
N HIS A 147 8.10 -9.97 12.82
CA HIS A 147 9.13 -10.55 13.71
C HIS A 147 10.53 -10.45 13.11
N GLN A 148 10.68 -10.84 11.84
CA GLN A 148 11.96 -10.75 11.14
C GLN A 148 12.50 -9.32 11.03
N MET A 149 11.63 -8.34 10.79
CA MET A 149 12.02 -6.93 10.73
C MET A 149 12.37 -6.38 12.11
N ALA A 150 11.59 -6.74 13.14
CA ALA A 150 11.79 -6.27 14.51
C ALA A 150 13.14 -6.70 15.09
N ASP A 151 13.57 -7.91 14.77
CA ASP A 151 14.85 -8.45 15.27
C ASP A 151 16.08 -7.78 14.65
N ARG A 152 15.94 -7.10 13.50
CA ARG A 152 17.11 -6.72 12.67
C ARG A 152 17.15 -5.27 12.21
N TYR A 153 16.02 -4.66 11.85
CA TYR A 153 16.00 -3.42 11.07
C TYR A 153 15.09 -2.32 11.61
N LEU A 154 14.07 -2.62 12.41
CA LEU A 154 13.10 -1.59 12.83
C LEU A 154 13.73 -0.43 13.62
N GLN A 155 14.84 -0.65 14.32
CA GLN A 155 15.56 0.40 15.04
C GLN A 155 16.35 1.36 14.12
N ASP A 156 16.65 0.94 12.88
CA ASP A 156 17.44 1.72 11.90
C ASP A 156 16.55 2.47 10.87
N LEU A 157 15.26 2.62 11.18
CA LEU A 157 14.28 3.26 10.30
C LEU A 157 13.67 4.51 10.95
N PRO A 158 14.41 5.64 11.03
CA PRO A 158 13.97 6.83 11.76
C PRO A 158 12.70 7.48 11.19
N ALA A 159 12.42 7.30 9.89
CA ALA A 159 11.20 7.78 9.25
C ALA A 159 9.96 6.93 9.58
N LEU A 160 10.16 5.64 9.92
CA LEU A 160 9.07 4.70 10.17
C LEU A 160 8.44 4.98 11.54
N LYS A 161 7.21 5.50 11.54
CA LYS A 161 6.48 5.91 12.75
C LYS A 161 5.34 4.97 13.11
N GLN A 162 4.80 4.25 12.13
CA GLN A 162 3.61 3.43 12.31
C GLN A 162 3.79 2.06 11.66
N ILE A 163 3.64 1.01 12.46
CA ILE A 163 3.74 -0.37 12.01
C ILE A 163 2.46 -1.07 12.40
N MET A 164 1.73 -1.54 11.39
CA MET A 164 0.62 -2.45 11.56
C MET A 164 1.10 -3.86 11.27
N ALA A 165 0.66 -4.84 12.05
CA ALA A 165 0.98 -6.23 11.79
C ALA A 165 -0.22 -7.15 12.02
N GLY A 166 -0.33 -8.23 11.25
CA GLY A 166 -1.42 -9.17 11.39
C GLY A 166 -1.34 -10.39 10.47
N GLY A 167 -2.46 -11.08 10.30
CA GLY A 167 -2.55 -12.29 9.48
C GLY A 167 -2.17 -13.59 10.21
N ASP A 168 -1.53 -13.50 11.38
CA ASP A 168 -1.29 -14.60 12.31
C ASP A 168 -1.04 -14.04 13.73
N ILE A 169 -0.66 -14.90 14.68
CA ILE A 169 -0.35 -14.55 16.07
C ILE A 169 0.91 -13.68 16.16
N LEU A 170 0.79 -12.54 16.84
CA LEU A 170 1.93 -11.69 17.21
C LEU A 170 2.53 -12.14 18.53
N SER A 171 3.84 -12.41 18.53
CA SER A 171 4.60 -12.70 19.75
C SER A 171 4.85 -11.43 20.57
N LEU A 172 4.67 -11.53 21.90
CA LEU A 172 4.95 -10.45 22.85
C LEU A 172 6.43 -10.03 22.89
N PRO A 173 7.44 -10.93 22.87
CA PRO A 173 8.84 -10.54 22.98
C PRO A 173 9.32 -9.58 21.88
N SER A 174 8.98 -9.85 20.62
CA SER A 174 9.34 -8.98 19.48
C SER A 174 8.58 -7.66 19.47
N THR A 175 7.47 -7.56 20.21
CA THR A 175 6.70 -6.30 20.34
C THR A 175 7.34 -5.40 21.40
N LEU A 176 7.81 -5.99 22.51
CA LEU A 176 8.43 -5.26 23.62
C LEU A 176 9.83 -4.72 23.29
N SER A 177 10.59 -5.37 22.41
CA SER A 177 11.93 -4.89 21.97
C SER A 177 11.90 -3.55 21.23
N LEU A 178 10.73 -3.08 20.79
CA LEU A 178 10.55 -1.79 20.12
C LEU A 178 10.30 -0.63 21.08
N PHE A 179 10.04 -0.91 22.36
CA PHE A 179 9.69 0.10 23.38
C PHE A 179 10.74 0.23 24.50
N ASN A 180 11.87 -0.45 24.38
CA ASN A 180 13.03 -0.36 25.28
C ASN A 180 14.18 0.36 24.58
#